data_AF-A0A2P2M6S5-F1
#
_entry.id   AF-A0A2P2M6S5-F1
#
_cell.length_a   1.000
_cell.length_b   1.000
_cell.length_c   1.000
_cell.angle_alpha   90.00
_cell.angle_beta   90.00
_cell.angle_gamma   90.00
#
_symmetry.space_group_name_H-M   'P 1'
#
loop_
_entity.id
_entity.type
_entity.pdbx_description
1 polymer ?
#
loop_
_entity_poly.entity_id
_entity_poly.type
_entity_poly.pdbx_seq_one_letter_code
_entity_poly.pdbx_strand_id
1 'polypeptide(L)'
;MDTVCPIDVKCPSQISALLRPPSPPQVQEYYEKLIAERECRGLQVKQNCYLGKGVYANLDFEEGELVLKDQMLVGSQHPSNKIDCLVCSFCFYFIGSIELQIGRKLYLKSLGASTSNGCDKAMHIPKYHGAADSSSEKDDSFNNGHQNLDECASSSSGNKVSLPNEVVESLLNGEMTLPHSNKFPLPSAMACPGGCAEAYYCR
;
A
#
# COMPACT_ATOMS: atom_id res chain seq x y z
N MET A 1 10.15 33.40 17.27
CA MET A 1 9.44 34.21 16.27
C MET A 1 9.40 33.38 15.01
N ASP A 2 8.22 32.92 14.61
CA ASP A 2 8.07 32.11 13.41
C ASP A 2 8.36 33.00 12.20
N THR A 3 9.41 32.67 11.46
CA THR A 3 9.77 33.35 10.22
C THR A 3 8.67 33.10 9.20
N VAL A 4 7.88 34.13 8.91
CA VAL A 4 6.84 34.10 7.88
C VAL A 4 7.47 33.74 6.54
N CYS A 5 6.92 32.75 5.84
CA CYS A 5 7.43 32.32 4.54
C CYS A 5 7.39 33.50 3.55
N PRO A 6 8.49 33.80 2.84
CA PRO A 6 8.52 34.88 1.86
C PRO A 6 7.46 34.77 0.74
N ILE A 7 6.97 33.56 0.48
CA ILE A 7 5.90 33.29 -0.49
C ILE A 7 4.54 33.76 0.07
N ASP A 8 4.28 33.56 1.35
CA ASP A 8 3.02 33.96 2.00
C ASP A 8 2.84 35.48 1.99
N VAL A 9 3.94 36.24 2.07
CA VAL A 9 3.93 37.71 1.97
C VAL A 9 3.69 38.19 0.54
N LYS A 10 4.24 37.49 -0.46
CA LYS A 10 4.17 37.89 -1.87
C LYS A 10 2.85 37.51 -2.54
N CYS A 11 2.23 36.41 -2.14
CA CYS A 11 1.06 35.85 -2.82
C CYS A 11 -0.13 35.54 -1.88
N PRO A 12 -0.48 36.40 -0.91
CA PRO A 12 -1.47 36.06 0.11
C PRO A 12 -2.86 35.80 -0.49
N SER A 13 -3.26 36.55 -1.52
CA SER A 13 -4.57 36.39 -2.16
C SER A 13 -4.65 35.13 -3.01
N GLN A 14 -3.58 34.78 -3.72
CA GLN A 14 -3.49 33.55 -4.52
C GLN A 14 -3.51 32.31 -3.61
N ILE A 15 -2.74 32.33 -2.53
CA ILE A 15 -2.74 31.26 -1.52
C ILE A 15 -4.12 31.13 -0.90
N SER A 16 -4.73 32.24 -0.49
CA SER A 16 -6.11 32.23 0.05
C SER A 16 -7.12 31.68 -0.96
N ALA A 17 -6.99 31.99 -2.24
CA ALA A 17 -7.85 31.45 -3.29
C ALA A 17 -7.66 29.94 -3.49
N LEU A 18 -6.41 29.45 -3.50
CA LEU A 18 -6.09 28.02 -3.67
C LEU A 18 -6.51 27.17 -2.47
N LEU A 19 -6.45 27.73 -1.26
CA LEU A 19 -6.84 27.05 -0.03
C LEU A 19 -8.32 27.19 0.29
N ARG A 20 -9.07 28.03 -0.44
CA ARG A 20 -10.50 28.21 -0.21
C ARG A 20 -11.23 26.91 -0.53
N PRO A 21 -11.93 26.29 0.44
CA PRO A 21 -12.68 25.07 0.16
C PRO A 21 -13.85 25.39 -0.78
N PRO A 22 -14.25 24.44 -1.63
CA PRO A 22 -15.50 24.55 -2.39
C PRO A 22 -16.70 24.69 -1.44
N SER A 23 -17.73 25.41 -1.87
CA SER A 23 -18.96 25.56 -1.08
C SER A 23 -19.70 24.22 -0.94
N PRO A 24 -20.48 24.00 0.13
CA PRO A 24 -21.21 22.74 0.32
C PRO A 24 -22.09 22.32 -0.88
N PRO A 25 -22.82 23.23 -1.58
CA PRO A 25 -23.56 22.86 -2.78
C PRO A 25 -22.67 22.38 -3.93
N GLN A 26 -21.51 23.03 -4.15
CA GLN A 26 -20.55 22.61 -5.19
C GLN A 26 -19.95 21.24 -4.89
N VAL A 27 -19.67 20.96 -3.61
CA VAL A 27 -19.19 19.64 -3.18
C VAL A 27 -20.25 18.57 -3.44
N GLN A 28 -21.52 18.87 -3.13
CA GLN A 28 -22.63 17.95 -3.36
C GLN A 28 -22.82 17.66 -4.86
N GLU A 29 -22.86 18.71 -5.70
CA GLU A 29 -22.98 18.59 -7.15
C GLU A 29 -21.83 17.77 -7.76
N TYR A 30 -20.60 17.97 -7.28
CA TYR A 30 -19.44 17.19 -7.71
C TYR A 30 -19.63 15.68 -7.44
N TYR A 31 -20.08 15.31 -6.25
CA TYR A 31 -20.29 13.90 -5.91
C TYR A 31 -21.48 13.28 -6.62
N GLU A 32 -22.57 14.01 -6.81
CA GLU A 32 -23.73 13.55 -7.58
C GLU A 32 -23.33 13.27 -9.03
N LYS A 33 -22.55 14.17 -9.64
CA LYS A 33 -21.99 13.96 -10.97
C LYS A 33 -21.06 12.75 -11.01
N LEU A 34 -20.16 12.60 -10.05
CA LEU A 34 -19.22 11.48 -9.98
C LEU A 34 -19.95 10.12 -9.85
N ILE A 35 -20.98 10.07 -9.00
CA ILE A 35 -21.80 8.87 -8.80
C ILE A 35 -22.56 8.51 -10.08
N ALA A 36 -23.12 9.52 -10.76
CA ALA A 36 -23.82 9.33 -12.03
C ALA A 36 -22.89 8.84 -13.15
N GLU A 37 -21.71 9.45 -13.30
CA GLU A 37 -20.72 9.07 -14.33
C GLU A 37 -20.14 7.67 -14.11
N ARG A 38 -20.00 7.24 -12.85
CA ARG A 38 -19.45 5.93 -12.49
C ARG A 38 -20.50 4.83 -12.35
N GLU A 39 -21.76 5.15 -12.63
CA GLU A 39 -22.90 4.22 -12.51
C GLU A 39 -23.01 3.55 -11.13
N CYS A 40 -22.54 4.24 -10.07
CA CYS A 40 -22.55 3.75 -8.70
C CYS A 40 -23.94 3.93 -8.06
N ARG A 41 -24.91 3.16 -8.56
CA ARG A 41 -26.30 3.24 -8.09
C ARG A 41 -26.37 2.91 -6.61
N GLY A 42 -27.29 3.56 -5.92
CA GLY A 42 -27.55 3.24 -4.53
C GLY A 42 -26.70 3.98 -3.51
N LEU A 43 -25.77 4.83 -3.97
CA LEU A 43 -24.88 5.59 -3.10
C LEU A 43 -25.22 7.08 -3.13
N GLN A 44 -24.98 7.73 -2.00
CA GLN A 44 -25.03 9.17 -1.84
C GLN A 44 -23.92 9.62 -0.88
N VAL A 45 -23.27 10.74 -1.19
CA VAL A 45 -22.35 11.39 -0.25
C VAL A 45 -23.16 12.42 0.54
N LYS A 46 -23.02 12.40 1.87
CA LYS A 46 -23.59 13.44 2.75
C LYS A 46 -22.48 14.03 3.61
N GLN A 47 -22.59 15.32 3.88
CA GLN A 47 -21.70 16.01 4.81
C GLN A 47 -22.46 16.32 6.10
N ASN A 48 -21.87 15.91 7.23
CA ASN A 48 -22.36 16.18 8.58
C ASN A 48 -21.32 17.05 9.30
N CYS A 49 -21.76 18.07 10.05
CA CYS A 49 -20.88 18.97 10.79
C CYS A 49 -20.09 18.28 11.91
N TYR A 50 -20.55 17.13 12.42
CA TYR A 50 -19.89 16.39 13.51
C TYR A 50 -18.93 15.29 13.04
N LEU A 51 -19.25 14.62 11.93
CA LEU A 51 -18.52 13.44 11.45
C LEU A 51 -17.76 13.68 10.14
N GLY A 52 -17.89 14.87 9.55
CA GLY A 52 -17.33 15.16 8.23
C GLY A 52 -18.17 14.55 7.11
N LYS A 53 -17.50 14.04 6.07
CA LYS A 53 -18.17 13.46 4.89
C LYS A 53 -18.31 11.95 5.05
N GLY A 54 -19.44 11.40 4.63
CA GLY A 54 -19.69 9.97 4.61
C GLY A 54 -20.42 9.52 3.35
N VAL A 55 -20.25 8.25 3.00
CA VAL A 55 -20.99 7.56 1.94
C VAL A 55 -22.14 6.80 2.59
N TYR A 56 -23.34 6.95 2.06
CA TYR A 56 -24.56 6.33 2.57
C TYR A 56 -25.26 5.58 1.45
N ALA A 57 -25.97 4.51 1.81
CA ALA A 57 -26.93 3.88 0.92
C ALA A 57 -28.16 4.77 0.72
N ASN A 58 -28.80 4.70 -0.44
CA ASN A 58 -30.15 5.26 -0.70
C ASN A 58 -31.12 4.23 -1.29
N LEU A 59 -30.69 2.96 -1.37
CA LEU A 59 -31.50 1.77 -1.67
C LEU A 59 -30.90 0.57 -0.93
N ASP A 60 -31.65 -0.52 -0.89
CA ASP A 60 -31.22 -1.77 -0.25
C ASP A 60 -30.28 -2.56 -1.17
N PHE A 61 -29.24 -3.16 -0.60
CA PHE A 61 -28.30 -4.04 -1.30
C PHE A 61 -28.45 -5.46 -0.79
N GLU A 62 -28.39 -6.44 -1.69
CA GLU A 62 -28.40 -7.86 -1.33
C GLU A 62 -26.99 -8.36 -0.96
N GLU A 63 -26.91 -9.46 -0.21
CA GLU A 63 -25.62 -10.08 0.12
C GLU A 63 -24.88 -10.51 -1.16
N GLY A 64 -23.64 -10.06 -1.30
CA GLY A 64 -22.81 -10.32 -2.48
C GLY A 64 -23.00 -9.31 -3.63
N GLU A 65 -23.89 -8.33 -3.48
CA GLU A 65 -24.05 -7.27 -4.49
C GLU A 65 -22.84 -6.32 -4.55
N LEU A 66 -22.46 -5.93 -5.76
CA LEU A 66 -21.39 -4.96 -5.98
C LEU A 66 -21.89 -3.54 -5.68
N VAL A 67 -21.55 -3.02 -4.49
CA VAL A 67 -21.92 -1.67 -4.06
C VAL A 67 -21.07 -0.57 -4.73
N LEU A 68 -19.76 -0.78 -4.83
CA LEU A 68 -18.82 0.20 -5.36
C LEU A 68 -17.63 -0.49 -6.01
N LYS A 69 -17.26 -0.03 -7.20
CA LYS A 69 -15.99 -0.35 -7.85
C LYS A 69 -15.31 0.95 -8.23
N ASP A 70 -14.07 1.13 -7.80
CA ASP A 70 -13.27 2.29 -8.15
C ASP A 70 -11.93 1.88 -8.77
N GLN A 71 -11.43 2.73 -9.66
CA GLN A 71 -10.08 2.62 -10.16
C GLN A 71 -9.14 3.30 -9.16
N MET A 72 -8.06 2.59 -8.82
CA MET A 72 -7.03 3.16 -7.96
C MET A 72 -6.42 4.40 -8.60
N LEU A 73 -6.42 5.53 -7.87
CA LEU A 73 -5.87 6.79 -8.36
C LEU A 73 -4.33 6.72 -8.47
N VAL A 74 -3.68 6.26 -7.40
CA VAL A 74 -2.25 5.98 -7.34
C VAL A 74 -2.07 4.76 -6.45
N GLY A 75 -1.22 3.84 -6.87
CA GLY A 75 -0.78 2.71 -6.05
C GLY A 75 0.72 2.58 -6.09
N SER A 76 1.29 2.05 -5.02
CA SER A 76 2.68 1.64 -4.96
C SER A 76 2.79 0.35 -4.18
N GLN A 77 3.64 -0.55 -4.66
CA GLN A 77 3.90 -1.79 -3.95
C GLN A 77 4.76 -1.49 -2.72
N HIS A 78 4.31 -1.97 -1.56
CA HIS A 78 5.10 -1.86 -0.33
C HIS A 78 6.49 -2.50 -0.52
N PRO A 79 7.59 -1.87 -0.08
CA PRO A 79 8.94 -2.38 -0.31
C PRO A 79 9.17 -3.81 0.19
N SER A 80 8.58 -4.20 1.33
CA SER A 80 8.69 -5.58 1.83
C SER A 80 8.10 -6.60 0.84
N ASN A 81 6.99 -6.25 0.17
CA ASN A 81 6.33 -7.13 -0.76
C ASN A 81 7.16 -7.33 -2.04
N LYS A 82 8.06 -6.40 -2.38
CA LYS A 82 8.97 -6.55 -3.54
C LYS A 82 9.92 -7.74 -3.40
N ILE A 83 10.14 -8.22 -2.18
CA ILE A 83 10.93 -9.43 -1.88
C ILE A 83 10.15 -10.68 -2.30
N ASP A 84 8.85 -10.69 -2.04
CA ASP A 84 7.99 -11.86 -2.25
C ASP A 84 7.34 -11.90 -3.62
N CYS A 85 7.12 -10.75 -4.25
CA CYS A 85 6.44 -10.65 -5.53
C CYS A 85 7.03 -9.55 -6.42
N LEU A 86 7.51 -9.96 -7.59
CA LEU A 86 7.82 -9.05 -8.68
C LEU A 86 6.54 -8.80 -9.49
N VAL A 87 6.00 -7.59 -9.39
CA VAL A 87 4.74 -7.23 -10.06
C VAL A 87 4.93 -6.04 -10.97
N CYS A 88 3.99 -5.88 -11.92
CA CYS A 88 3.87 -4.65 -12.69
C CYS A 88 3.56 -3.48 -11.75
N SER A 89 4.34 -2.40 -11.83
CA SER A 89 4.18 -1.20 -11.00
C SER A 89 2.91 -0.39 -11.32
N PHE A 90 2.17 -0.77 -12.36
CA PHE A 90 0.90 -0.16 -12.74
C PHE A 90 -0.31 -1.02 -12.37
N CYS A 91 -0.34 -2.29 -12.79
CA CYS A 91 -1.51 -3.15 -12.64
C CYS A 91 -1.36 -4.22 -11.54
N PHE A 92 -0.21 -4.31 -10.88
CA PHE A 92 0.08 -5.21 -9.75
C PHE A 92 -0.06 -6.71 -10.05
N TYR A 93 -0.17 -7.09 -11.33
CA TYR A 93 -0.04 -8.49 -11.76
C TYR A 93 1.41 -8.96 -11.63
N PHE A 94 1.59 -10.23 -11.25
CA PHE A 94 2.88 -10.91 -11.34
C PHE A 94 3.41 -10.88 -12.77
N ILE A 95 4.71 -10.66 -12.94
CA ILE A 95 5.38 -10.56 -14.25
C ILE A 95 6.64 -11.43 -14.31
N GLY A 96 7.13 -11.71 -15.52
CA GLY A 96 8.31 -12.55 -15.75
C GLY A 96 7.95 -14.03 -15.87
N SER A 97 8.53 -14.88 -15.03
CA SER A 97 8.26 -16.32 -14.97
C SER A 97 8.13 -16.79 -13.52
N ILE A 98 7.54 -17.97 -13.32
CA ILE A 98 7.44 -18.58 -11.99
C ILE A 98 8.83 -18.78 -11.38
N GLU A 99 9.80 -19.16 -12.21
CA GLU A 99 11.20 -19.33 -11.85
C GLU A 99 11.83 -18.01 -11.41
N LEU A 100 11.59 -16.92 -12.13
CA LEU A 100 12.07 -15.60 -11.75
C LEU A 100 11.49 -15.16 -10.40
N GLN A 101 10.19 -15.39 -10.16
CA GLN A 101 9.55 -15.05 -8.88
C GLN A 101 10.20 -15.78 -7.72
N ILE A 102 10.38 -17.10 -7.85
CA ILE A 102 10.97 -17.96 -6.82
C ILE A 102 12.46 -17.64 -6.64
N GLY A 103 13.21 -17.51 -7.74
CA GLY A 103 14.64 -17.17 -7.73
C GLY A 103 14.89 -15.85 -7.03
N ARG A 104 14.12 -14.79 -7.34
CA ARG A 104 14.23 -13.48 -6.68
C ARG A 104 13.98 -13.58 -5.19
N LYS A 105 12.93 -14.28 -4.78
CA LYS A 105 12.60 -14.46 -3.36
C LYS A 105 13.72 -15.19 -2.62
N LEU A 106 14.27 -16.26 -3.20
CA LEU A 106 15.39 -17.01 -2.61
C LEU A 106 16.65 -16.16 -2.51
N TYR A 107 17.00 -15.45 -3.58
CA TYR A 107 18.16 -14.55 -3.64
C TYR A 107 18.08 -13.41 -2.63
N LEU A 108 16.93 -12.73 -2.54
CA LEU A 108 16.76 -11.62 -1.60
C LEU A 108 16.77 -12.13 -0.14
N LYS A 109 16.20 -13.31 0.12
CA LYS A 109 16.29 -13.95 1.43
C LYS A 109 17.73 -14.32 1.80
N SER A 110 18.55 -14.80 0.86
CA SER A 110 19.96 -15.12 1.14
C SER A 110 20.81 -13.89 1.42
N LEU A 111 20.46 -12.73 0.84
CA LEU A 111 21.10 -11.44 1.17
C LEU A 111 20.72 -10.87 2.54
N GLY A 112 19.88 -11.56 3.31
CA GLY A 112 19.42 -11.07 4.61
C GLY A 112 18.33 -10.00 4.51
N ALA A 113 17.64 -9.88 3.37
CA ALA A 113 16.40 -9.13 3.29
C ALA A 113 15.31 -9.89 4.07
N SER A 114 15.33 -9.73 5.40
CA SER A 114 14.34 -10.30 6.30
C SER A 114 12.97 -9.69 6.00
N THR A 115 11.93 -10.52 5.93
CA THR A 115 10.53 -10.12 5.84
C THR A 115 10.00 -9.47 7.13
N SER A 116 10.84 -9.27 8.15
CA SER A 116 10.52 -8.54 9.36
C SER A 116 11.68 -7.65 9.80
N ASN A 117 11.36 -6.42 10.20
CA ASN A 117 12.21 -5.39 10.85
C ASN A 117 12.77 -4.24 9.99
N GLY A 118 12.05 -3.79 8.95
CA GLY A 118 12.48 -2.69 8.09
C GLY A 118 11.72 -1.36 8.17
N CYS A 119 10.51 -1.32 8.76
CA CYS A 119 9.67 -0.11 8.72
C CYS A 119 9.14 0.40 10.08
N ASP A 120 9.31 -0.36 11.17
CA ASP A 120 8.89 0.07 12.52
C ASP A 120 9.99 0.70 13.37
N LYS A 121 11.21 0.87 12.84
CA LYS A 121 12.19 1.78 13.46
C LYS A 121 11.84 3.22 13.08
N ALA A 122 10.67 3.65 13.52
CA ALA A 122 10.37 5.05 13.67
C ALA A 122 11.52 5.67 14.47
N MET A 123 12.16 6.63 13.81
CA MET A 123 13.03 7.65 14.37
C MET A 123 12.68 7.91 15.85
N HIS A 124 13.61 7.60 16.76
CA HIS A 124 13.54 8.02 18.15
C HIS A 124 13.43 9.56 18.17
N ILE A 125 12.22 10.09 18.19
CA ILE A 125 11.99 11.49 18.55
C ILE A 125 12.24 11.56 20.06
N PRO A 126 13.21 12.37 20.53
CA PRO A 126 13.38 12.58 21.96
C PRO A 126 12.08 13.15 22.53
N LYS A 127 11.46 12.44 23.48
CA LYS A 127 10.35 12.95 24.27
C LYS A 127 10.86 14.21 25.01
N TYR A 128 10.50 15.39 24.51
CA TYR A 128 10.58 16.59 25.32
C TYR A 128 9.54 16.48 26.44
N HIS A 129 10.03 16.42 27.67
CA HIS A 129 9.22 16.48 28.88
C HIS A 129 8.53 17.84 28.97
N GLY A 130 7.20 17.84 28.95
CA GLY A 130 6.36 18.95 29.40
C GLY A 130 5.56 18.49 30.61
N ALA A 131 5.90 19.02 31.78
CA ALA A 131 5.17 18.83 33.02
C ALA A 131 3.85 19.60 32.99
N ALA A 132 2.73 18.93 33.29
CA ALA A 132 1.57 19.49 33.99
C ALA A 132 0.61 18.34 34.37
N ASP A 133 0.18 18.38 35.62
CA ASP A 133 -0.61 17.38 36.33
C ASP A 133 -2.04 17.19 35.77
N SER A 134 -2.59 15.98 35.91
CA SER A 134 -3.86 15.75 36.62
C SER A 134 -4.35 14.30 36.48
N SER A 135 -4.80 13.77 37.62
CA SER A 135 -5.27 12.43 38.01
C SER A 135 -6.35 11.76 37.16
N SER A 136 -6.26 10.44 36.95
CA SER A 136 -6.96 9.41 37.77
C SER A 136 -6.92 8.04 37.09
N GLU A 137 -6.63 7.02 37.89
CA GLU A 137 -6.53 5.62 37.51
C GLU A 137 -7.90 5.02 37.15
N LYS A 138 -8.00 4.33 36.00
CA LYS A 138 -8.73 3.06 35.88
C LYS A 138 -8.03 2.14 34.88
N ASP A 139 -7.61 1.03 35.44
CA ASP A 139 -7.17 -0.21 34.82
C ASP A 139 -8.34 -0.83 34.05
N ASP A 140 -8.12 -1.17 32.77
CA ASP A 140 -8.93 -2.15 32.04
C ASP A 140 -8.00 -2.87 31.06
N SER A 141 -7.64 -4.09 31.44
CA SER A 141 -6.80 -4.99 30.67
C SER A 141 -7.49 -5.41 29.36
N PHE A 142 -7.16 -4.76 28.25
CA PHE A 142 -7.45 -5.31 26.93
C PHE A 142 -6.25 -6.12 26.45
N ASN A 143 -6.37 -7.41 26.76
CA ASN A 143 -5.73 -8.57 26.18
C ASN A 143 -4.90 -8.29 24.92
N ASN A 144 -3.58 -8.47 25.05
CA ASN A 144 -2.61 -8.39 23.97
C ASN A 144 -2.79 -9.59 23.03
N GLY A 145 -3.76 -9.48 22.11
CA GLY A 145 -4.12 -10.50 21.14
C GLY A 145 -3.62 -10.17 19.74
N HIS A 146 -2.38 -9.68 19.58
CA HIS A 146 -1.77 -9.63 18.25
C HIS A 146 -1.27 -11.04 17.91
N GLN A 147 -2.21 -11.88 17.48
CA GLN A 147 -1.89 -13.15 16.84
C GLN A 147 -1.07 -12.81 15.60
N ASN A 148 0.23 -13.10 15.68
CA ASN A 148 1.11 -13.12 14.52
C ASN A 148 0.49 -14.03 13.46
N LEU A 149 -0.04 -13.44 12.39
CA LEU A 149 -0.40 -14.15 11.16
C LEU A 149 0.84 -14.62 10.37
N ASP A 150 2.00 -14.72 11.02
CA ASP A 150 3.25 -15.26 10.49
C ASP A 150 3.32 -16.81 10.57
N GLU A 151 2.24 -17.46 10.97
CA GLU A 151 2.19 -18.92 11.15
C GLU A 151 1.96 -19.70 9.85
N CYS A 152 2.50 -19.22 8.74
CA CYS A 152 2.58 -19.98 7.48
C CYS A 152 4.02 -20.07 6.97
N ALA A 153 4.98 -20.29 7.88
CA ALA A 153 6.20 -21.09 7.71
C ALA A 153 7.21 -20.88 8.85
N SER A 154 6.79 -21.00 10.12
CA SER A 154 7.74 -21.15 11.23
C SER A 154 8.15 -22.62 11.36
N SER A 155 8.92 -23.11 10.40
CA SER A 155 9.74 -24.30 10.66
C SER A 155 10.82 -23.91 11.67
N SER A 156 10.87 -24.68 12.76
CA SER A 156 11.88 -24.72 13.82
C SER A 156 13.30 -24.36 13.36
N SER A 157 14.13 -23.88 14.28
CA SER A 157 15.58 -23.61 14.16
C SER A 157 16.46 -24.82 13.78
N GLY A 158 16.04 -25.63 12.82
CA GLY A 158 16.84 -26.62 12.14
C GLY A 158 17.59 -25.95 11.00
N ASN A 159 18.83 -26.38 10.76
CA ASN A 159 19.71 -25.93 9.69
C ASN A 159 18.94 -25.60 8.42
N LYS A 160 18.78 -24.30 8.11
CA LYS A 160 18.30 -23.88 6.79
C LYS A 160 19.34 -24.35 5.79
N VAL A 161 19.10 -25.48 5.14
CA VAL A 161 19.90 -25.92 4.00
C VAL A 161 19.74 -24.84 2.94
N SER A 162 20.76 -23.99 2.81
CA SER A 162 20.81 -23.00 1.74
C SER A 162 20.92 -23.75 0.42
N LEU A 163 20.03 -23.45 -0.52
CA LEU A 163 20.17 -23.94 -1.88
C LEU A 163 21.52 -23.46 -2.44
N PRO A 164 22.21 -24.28 -3.26
CA PRO A 164 23.41 -23.83 -3.95
C PRO A 164 23.14 -22.56 -4.76
N ASN A 165 24.07 -21.61 -4.75
CA ASN A 165 23.89 -20.33 -5.43
C ASN A 165 23.64 -20.53 -6.93
N GLU A 166 24.24 -21.57 -7.51
CA GLU A 166 24.06 -21.95 -8.92
C GLU A 166 22.59 -22.22 -9.25
N VAL A 167 21.85 -22.84 -8.34
CA VAL A 167 20.41 -23.13 -8.53
C VAL A 167 19.60 -21.84 -8.51
N VAL A 168 19.93 -20.90 -7.62
CA VAL A 168 19.26 -19.60 -7.51
C VAL A 168 19.54 -18.75 -8.75
N GLU A 169 20.78 -18.70 -9.20
CA GLU A 169 21.17 -17.99 -10.43
C GLU A 169 20.49 -18.58 -11.66
N SER A 170 20.44 -19.91 -11.81
CA SER A 170 19.73 -20.53 -12.94
C SER A 170 18.21 -20.26 -12.93
N LEU A 171 17.59 -20.07 -11.75
CA LEU A 171 16.20 -19.59 -11.65
C LEU A 171 16.05 -18.13 -12.11
N LEU A 172 16.96 -17.25 -11.65
CA LEU A 172 16.93 -15.82 -11.98
C LEU A 172 17.14 -15.56 -13.47
N ASN A 173 18.05 -16.31 -14.09
CA ASN A 173 18.42 -16.16 -15.50
C ASN A 173 17.47 -16.94 -16.44
N GLY A 174 16.55 -17.74 -15.88
CA GLY A 174 15.61 -18.54 -16.67
C GLY A 174 16.24 -19.76 -17.35
N GLU A 175 17.40 -20.20 -16.89
CA GLU A 175 18.12 -21.38 -17.40
C GLU A 175 17.52 -22.69 -16.87
N MET A 176 16.88 -22.64 -15.70
CA MET A 176 16.13 -23.76 -15.14
C MET A 176 14.64 -23.54 -15.35
N THR A 177 13.91 -24.59 -15.71
CA THR A 177 12.44 -24.60 -15.79
C THR A 177 11.89 -25.52 -14.70
N LEU A 178 10.98 -24.99 -13.90
CA LEU A 178 10.32 -25.76 -12.84
C LEU A 178 9.19 -26.62 -13.43
N PRO A 179 8.93 -27.82 -12.87
CA PRO A 179 7.81 -28.63 -13.30
C PRO A 179 6.49 -27.87 -13.28
N HIS A 180 5.75 -27.94 -14.39
CA HIS A 180 4.43 -27.31 -14.57
C HIS A 180 4.38 -25.77 -14.54
N SER A 181 5.50 -25.06 -14.50
CA SER A 181 5.50 -23.59 -14.54
C SER A 181 4.82 -23.03 -15.79
N ASN A 182 4.90 -23.77 -16.90
CA ASN A 182 4.24 -23.46 -18.16
C ASN A 182 2.70 -23.41 -18.09
N LYS A 183 2.07 -23.95 -17.03
CA LYS A 183 0.62 -23.84 -16.81
C LYS A 183 0.20 -22.48 -16.25
N PHE A 184 1.16 -21.66 -15.83
CA PHE A 184 0.93 -20.35 -15.22
C PHE A 184 1.70 -19.27 -16.00
N PRO A 185 1.29 -18.96 -17.23
CA PRO A 185 1.95 -17.93 -18.02
C PRO A 185 1.80 -16.57 -17.33
N LEU A 186 2.91 -15.86 -17.19
CA LEU A 186 2.95 -14.50 -16.67
C LEU A 186 3.32 -13.52 -17.80
N PRO A 187 2.81 -12.28 -17.77
CA PRO A 187 3.24 -11.23 -18.70
C PRO A 187 4.75 -10.98 -18.60
N SER A 188 5.40 -10.72 -19.73
CA SER A 188 6.83 -10.40 -19.74
C SER A 188 7.12 -9.12 -18.95
N ALA A 189 8.19 -9.15 -18.16
CA ALA A 189 8.66 -7.97 -17.43
C ALA A 189 9.45 -7.04 -18.36
N MET A 190 9.13 -5.75 -18.33
CA MET A 190 9.87 -4.70 -19.01
C MET A 190 10.32 -3.64 -18.00
N ALA A 191 11.60 -3.27 -18.08
CA ALA A 191 12.15 -2.23 -17.22
C ALA A 191 11.44 -0.89 -17.45
N CYS A 192 11.42 -0.04 -16.43
CA CYS A 192 10.87 1.30 -16.53
C CYS A 192 11.51 2.08 -17.69
N PRO A 193 10.71 2.63 -18.64
CA PRO A 193 11.24 3.46 -19.72
C PRO A 193 12.02 4.69 -19.24
N GLY A 194 11.73 5.17 -18.02
CA GLY A 194 12.45 6.26 -17.36
C GLY A 194 13.74 5.85 -16.65
N GLY A 195 14.14 4.57 -16.71
CA GLY A 195 15.39 4.08 -16.10
C GLY A 195 15.32 3.88 -14.58
N CYS A 196 14.13 3.81 -13.99
CA CYS A 196 13.99 3.51 -12.57
C CYS A 196 14.50 2.08 -12.27
N ALA A 197 15.38 1.94 -11.28
CA ALA A 197 16.03 0.67 -10.96
C ALA A 197 15.05 -0.42 -10.47
N GLU A 198 13.98 -0.03 -9.78
CA GLU A 198 13.08 -0.97 -9.10
C GLU A 198 11.73 -1.17 -9.79
N ALA A 199 11.39 -0.32 -10.78
CA ALA A 199 10.07 -0.35 -11.39
C ALA A 199 10.08 -1.19 -12.67
N TYR A 200 9.15 -2.13 -12.74
CA TYR A 200 8.92 -3.00 -13.86
C TYR A 200 7.46 -2.94 -14.28
N TYR A 201 7.20 -3.12 -15.57
CA TYR A 201 5.87 -3.06 -16.16
C TYR A 201 5.60 -4.34 -16.96
N CYS A 202 4.33 -4.64 -17.18
CA CYS A 202 3.90 -5.60 -18.20
C CYS A 202 3.62 -4.86 -19.52
N ARG A 203 3.69 -5.59 -20.63
CA ARG A 203 3.12 -5.14 -21.90
C ARG A 203 1.61 -5.31 -21.91
#